data_AF-A0A349XMU6-F1
#
_entry.id   AF-A0A349XMU6-F1
#
_cell.length_a   1.000
_cell.length_b   1.000
_cell.length_c   1.000
_cell.angle_alpha   90.00
_cell.angle_beta   90.00
_cell.angle_gamma   90.00
#
_symmetry.space_group_name_H-M   'P 1'
#
loop_
_entity.id
_entity.type
_entity.pdbx_description
1 polymer ?
#
loop_
_entity_poly.entity_id
_entity_poly.type
_entity_poly.pdbx_seq_one_letter_code
_entity_poly.pdbx_strand_id
1 'polypeptide(L)'
;MSAKFDISFANSASLENALTVMLQASGDAKAVAGASEADPGGVIERAAKIAGFSAKSMTTLDVIAPQGSAADRLLVIGIGKPSKLVAHDWLRAGGTAAAHFKKADKVVVYLDAPGVEVGAQAAADFAL
;
A
#
# COMPACT_ATOMS: atom_id res chain seq x y z
N MET A 1 18.37 -6.61 -14.37
CA MET A 1 17.25 -7.31 -15.02
C MET A 1 16.11 -6.32 -15.15
N SER A 2 15.60 -6.09 -16.36
CA SER A 2 14.39 -5.30 -16.56
C SER A 2 13.20 -6.17 -16.17
N ALA A 3 12.48 -5.79 -15.12
CA ALA A 3 11.18 -6.38 -14.83
C ALA A 3 10.17 -5.83 -15.84
N LYS A 4 9.34 -6.70 -16.42
CA LYS A 4 8.25 -6.30 -17.31
C LYS A 4 6.96 -6.30 -16.49
N PHE A 5 6.37 -5.13 -16.29
CA PHE A 5 5.11 -4.99 -15.58
C PHE A 5 3.95 -4.89 -16.58
N ASP A 6 2.85 -5.56 -16.26
CA ASP A 6 1.54 -5.31 -16.87
C ASP A 6 0.72 -4.57 -15.82
N ILE A 7 0.35 -3.32 -16.12
CA ILE A 7 -0.32 -2.42 -15.17
C ILE A 7 -1.71 -2.15 -15.70
N SER A 8 -2.72 -2.46 -14.88
CA SER A 8 -4.12 -2.18 -15.16
C SER A 8 -4.76 -1.46 -13.97
N PHE A 9 -5.74 -0.60 -14.26
CA PHE A 9 -6.52 0.12 -13.25
C PHE A 9 -7.94 -0.45 -13.25
N ALA A 10 -8.41 -0.89 -12.09
CA ALA A 10 -9.72 -1.50 -11.91
C ALA A 10 -10.33 -1.07 -10.58
N ASN A 11 -11.67 -1.08 -10.50
CA ASN A 11 -12.39 -0.74 -9.26
C ASN A 11 -12.25 -1.82 -8.18
N SER A 12 -11.89 -3.05 -8.56
CA SER A 12 -11.63 -4.16 -7.64
C SER A 12 -10.69 -5.17 -8.29
N ALA A 13 -9.98 -5.94 -7.45
CA ALA A 13 -9.09 -7.00 -7.89
C ALA A 13 -9.14 -8.17 -6.91
N SER A 14 -8.98 -9.40 -7.40
CA SER A 14 -8.80 -10.57 -6.53
C SER A 14 -7.47 -10.47 -5.78
N LEU A 15 -7.48 -10.77 -4.48
CA LEU A 15 -6.30 -10.73 -3.62
C LEU A 15 -5.58 -12.08 -3.51
N GLU A 16 -6.10 -13.14 -4.14
CA GLU A 16 -5.51 -14.49 -4.08
C GLU A 16 -4.08 -14.51 -4.60
N ASN A 17 -3.18 -15.12 -3.81
CA ASN A 17 -1.74 -15.22 -4.07
C ASN A 17 -1.07 -13.86 -4.39
N ALA A 18 -1.65 -12.75 -3.91
CA ALA A 18 -1.18 -11.42 -4.22
C ALA A 18 -0.39 -10.80 -3.06
N LEU A 19 0.56 -9.94 -3.41
CA LEU A 19 1.03 -8.88 -2.53
C LEU A 19 0.03 -7.74 -2.58
N THR A 20 -0.60 -7.43 -1.46
CA THR A 20 -1.47 -6.26 -1.38
C THR A 20 -0.69 -5.09 -0.81
N VAL A 21 -0.55 -4.02 -1.59
CA VAL A 21 0.05 -2.75 -1.18
C VAL A 21 -1.08 -1.79 -0.83
N MET A 22 -0.96 -1.15 0.33
CA MET A 22 -1.93 -0.17 0.81
C MET A 22 -1.20 1.08 1.26
N LEU A 23 -1.84 2.23 1.12
CA LEU A 23 -1.30 3.50 1.58
C LEU A 23 -1.95 3.92 2.91
N GLN A 24 -1.14 4.49 3.79
CA GLN A 24 -1.61 5.04 5.06
C GLN A 24 -1.05 6.45 5.27
N ALA A 25 -1.92 7.41 5.46
CA ALA A 25 -1.54 8.77 5.87
C ALA A 25 -1.19 8.81 7.37
N SER A 26 -0.32 9.73 7.76
CA SER A 26 -0.04 9.99 9.17
C SER A 26 -1.11 10.90 9.78
N GLY A 27 -1.57 10.53 10.97
CA GLY A 27 -2.63 11.23 11.70
C GLY A 27 -3.40 10.29 12.63
N ASP A 28 -4.44 10.80 13.27
CA ASP A 28 -5.28 10.01 14.19
C ASP A 28 -6.15 8.97 13.47
N ALA A 29 -6.51 9.25 12.21
CA ALA A 29 -7.16 8.29 11.33
C ALA A 29 -6.13 7.26 10.85
N LYS A 30 -5.94 6.18 11.62
CA LYS A 30 -5.11 5.02 11.24
C LYS A 30 -5.76 4.11 10.19
N ALA A 31 -6.79 4.60 9.52
CA ALA A 31 -7.50 3.83 8.52
C ALA A 31 -6.59 3.64 7.30
N VAL A 32 -6.41 2.37 6.93
CA VAL A 32 -5.67 1.94 5.76
C VAL A 32 -6.71 1.63 4.69
N ALA A 33 -6.56 2.22 3.51
CA ALA A 33 -7.48 1.93 2.41
C ALA A 33 -7.38 0.46 2.00
N GLY A 34 -8.51 -0.16 1.67
CA GLY A 34 -8.57 -1.59 1.33
C GLY A 34 -8.42 -2.55 2.52
N ALA A 35 -8.17 -2.08 3.75
CA ALA A 35 -7.96 -2.98 4.89
C ALA A 35 -9.20 -3.83 5.26
N SER A 36 -10.41 -3.36 4.96
CA SER A 36 -11.63 -4.16 5.15
C SER A 36 -11.68 -5.40 4.24
N GLU A 37 -11.06 -5.32 3.07
CA GLU A 37 -11.01 -6.41 2.08
C GLU A 37 -9.75 -7.26 2.26
N ALA A 38 -8.61 -6.60 2.49
CA ALA A 38 -7.30 -7.22 2.55
C ALA A 38 -6.91 -7.71 3.96
N ASP A 39 -7.49 -7.18 5.03
CA ASP A 39 -7.18 -7.56 6.41
C ASP A 39 -8.45 -7.67 7.29
N PRO A 40 -9.35 -8.62 6.99
CA PRO A 40 -10.56 -8.82 7.81
C PRO A 40 -10.24 -9.26 9.25
N GLY A 41 -9.01 -9.73 9.52
CA GLY A 41 -8.55 -10.14 10.85
C GLY A 41 -7.97 -9.01 11.71
N GLY A 42 -7.82 -7.79 11.18
CA GLY A 42 -7.22 -6.66 11.89
C GLY A 42 -5.75 -6.89 12.29
N VAL A 43 -5.02 -7.68 11.52
CA VAL A 43 -3.61 -8.02 11.75
C VAL A 43 -2.72 -6.78 11.62
N ILE A 44 -3.04 -5.87 10.69
CA ILE A 44 -2.28 -4.63 10.43
C ILE A 44 -2.22 -3.76 11.70
N GLU A 45 -3.34 -3.59 12.41
CA GLU A 45 -3.36 -2.74 13.61
C GLU A 45 -2.45 -3.31 14.72
N ARG A 46 -2.49 -4.63 14.91
CA ARG A 46 -1.61 -5.32 15.85
C ARG A 46 -0.14 -5.21 15.43
N ALA A 47 0.16 -5.48 14.17
CA ALA A 47 1.50 -5.41 13.62
C ALA A 47 2.07 -3.98 13.72
N ALA A 48 1.26 -2.96 13.42
CA ALA A 48 1.65 -1.56 13.52
C ALA A 48 2.02 -1.16 14.95
N LYS A 49 1.26 -1.61 15.95
CA LYS A 49 1.57 -1.36 17.37
C LYS A 49 2.89 -2.01 17.79
N ILE A 50 3.11 -3.27 17.41
CA ILE A 50 4.33 -4.01 17.75
C ILE A 50 5.56 -3.41 17.06
N ALA A 51 5.43 -3.03 15.79
CA ALA A 51 6.50 -2.47 14.98
C ALA A 51 6.74 -0.96 15.24
N GLY A 52 5.89 -0.30 16.03
CA GLY A 52 5.96 1.17 16.21
C GLY A 52 5.69 1.95 14.92
N PHE A 53 4.92 1.36 14.01
CA PHE A 53 4.60 1.98 12.72
C PHE A 53 3.68 3.20 12.92
N SER A 54 4.08 4.33 12.35
CA SER A 54 3.41 5.64 12.52
C SER A 54 3.06 6.31 11.18
N ALA A 55 3.09 5.54 10.08
CA ALA A 55 2.80 6.03 8.74
C ALA A 55 3.61 7.27 8.32
N LYS A 56 4.85 7.38 8.83
CA LYS A 56 5.80 8.40 8.38
C LYS A 56 6.10 8.18 6.89
N SER A 57 6.42 9.26 6.18
CA SER A 57 6.71 9.20 4.74
C SER A 57 7.78 8.13 4.44
N MET A 58 7.43 7.21 3.54
CA MET A 58 8.24 6.08 3.06
C MET A 58 8.65 5.06 4.11
N THR A 59 7.98 5.05 5.25
CA THR A 59 8.07 3.90 6.15
C THR A 59 7.15 2.80 5.67
N THR A 60 7.57 1.55 5.81
CA THR A 60 6.78 0.39 5.40
C THR A 60 6.50 -0.52 6.59
N LEU A 61 5.34 -1.18 6.54
CA LEU A 61 4.98 -2.27 7.43
C LEU A 61 4.67 -3.49 6.54
N ASP A 62 5.51 -4.51 6.62
CA ASP A 62 5.39 -5.75 5.85
C ASP A 62 4.85 -6.86 6.76
N VAL A 63 3.69 -7.41 6.42
CA VAL A 63 3.01 -8.49 7.16
C VAL A 63 2.91 -9.70 6.25
N ILE A 64 3.61 -10.76 6.62
CA ILE A 64 3.67 -12.02 5.87
C ILE A 64 2.61 -12.99 6.41
N ALA A 65 1.85 -13.61 5.52
CA ALA A 65 0.78 -14.57 5.82
C ALA A 65 -0.22 -14.03 6.88
N PRO A 66 -0.99 -12.98 6.56
CA PRO A 66 -1.96 -12.42 7.48
C PRO A 66 -3.13 -13.37 7.67
N GLN A 67 -3.44 -13.70 8.92
CA GLN A 67 -4.55 -14.59 9.22
C GLN A 67 -5.89 -14.00 8.74
N GLY A 68 -6.61 -14.75 7.91
CA GLY A 68 -7.92 -14.37 7.39
C GLY A 68 -7.89 -13.51 6.13
N SER A 69 -6.71 -13.07 5.67
CA SER A 69 -6.56 -12.42 4.37
C SER A 69 -6.54 -13.44 3.23
N ALA A 70 -7.08 -13.07 2.08
CA ALA A 70 -6.87 -13.80 0.83
C ALA A 70 -5.49 -13.51 0.20
N ALA A 71 -4.80 -12.46 0.67
CA ALA A 71 -3.46 -12.09 0.22
C ALA A 71 -2.37 -12.85 0.96
N ASP A 72 -1.29 -13.21 0.24
CA ASP A 72 -0.12 -13.86 0.84
C ASP A 72 0.68 -12.91 1.73
N ARG A 73 0.64 -11.62 1.39
CA ARG A 73 1.40 -10.58 2.08
C ARG A 73 0.72 -9.22 1.96
N LEU A 74 0.77 -8.46 3.05
CA LEU A 74 0.28 -7.09 3.12
C LEU A 74 1.45 -6.15 3.32
N LEU A 75 1.54 -5.12 2.49
CA LEU A 75 2.51 -4.05 2.61
C LEU A 75 1.78 -2.73 2.80
N VAL A 76 1.95 -2.12 3.97
CA VAL A 76 1.43 -0.77 4.21
C VAL A 76 2.57 0.23 4.02
N ILE A 77 2.37 1.23 3.17
CA ILE A 77 3.31 2.32 2.94
C ILE A 77 2.78 3.60 3.58
N GLY A 78 3.58 4.18 4.47
CA GLY A 78 3.32 5.48 5.07
C GLY A 78 3.56 6.60 4.07
N ILE A 79 2.55 7.41 3.78
CA ILE A 79 2.67 8.56 2.87
C ILE A 79 2.84 9.89 3.63
N GLY A 80 2.84 9.86 4.96
CA GLY A 80 2.98 11.05 5.79
C GLY A 80 1.73 11.93 5.79
N LYS A 81 1.92 13.24 5.96
CA LYS A 81 0.80 14.18 6.09
C LYS A 81 0.17 14.45 4.72
N PRO A 82 -1.16 14.30 4.55
CA PRO A 82 -1.82 14.56 3.27
C PRO A 82 -1.54 15.94 2.68
N SER A 83 -1.52 16.97 3.52
CA SER A 83 -1.26 18.37 3.11
C SER A 83 0.16 18.65 2.64
N LYS A 84 1.08 17.68 2.78
CA LYS A 84 2.48 17.80 2.35
C LYS A 84 2.82 16.90 1.16
N LEU A 85 1.86 16.12 0.65
CA LEU A 85 2.08 15.26 -0.51
C LEU A 85 2.30 16.10 -1.76
N VAL A 86 3.40 15.84 -2.45
CA VAL A 86 3.68 16.41 -3.78
C VAL A 86 3.82 15.30 -4.83
N ALA A 87 3.81 15.66 -6.11
CA ALA A 87 3.95 14.71 -7.22
C ALA A 87 5.16 13.75 -7.06
N HIS A 88 6.29 14.27 -6.59
CA HIS A 88 7.50 13.47 -6.39
C HIS A 88 7.34 12.38 -5.31
N ASP A 89 6.44 12.57 -4.34
CA ASP A 89 6.21 11.55 -3.32
C ASP A 89 5.46 10.34 -3.88
N TRP A 90 4.57 10.52 -4.86
CA TRP A 90 3.90 9.41 -5.55
C TRP A 90 4.89 8.51 -6.28
N LEU A 91 5.84 9.12 -7.00
CA LEU A 91 6.94 8.40 -7.66
C LEU A 91 7.80 7.64 -6.66
N ARG A 92 8.14 8.28 -5.54
CA ARG A 92 8.91 7.60 -4.49
C ARG A 92 8.09 6.47 -3.83
N ALA A 93 6.77 6.61 -3.70
CA ALA A 93 5.90 5.59 -3.12
C ALA A 93 5.79 4.37 -4.04
N GLY A 94 5.65 4.60 -5.35
CA GLY A 94 5.70 3.57 -6.38
C GLY A 94 7.02 2.79 -6.36
N GLY A 95 8.15 3.49 -6.33
CA GLY A 95 9.47 2.87 -6.19
C GLY A 95 9.63 2.08 -4.88
N THR A 96 9.07 2.59 -3.78
CA THR A 96 9.07 1.89 -2.47
C THR A 96 8.25 0.61 -2.51
N ALA A 97 7.09 0.63 -3.17
CA ALA A 97 6.28 -0.55 -3.40
C ALA A 97 7.03 -1.58 -4.26
N ALA A 98 7.58 -1.14 -5.39
CA ALA A 98 8.32 -1.99 -6.32
C ALA A 98 9.54 -2.67 -5.66
N ALA A 99 10.25 -1.97 -4.78
CA ALA A 99 11.36 -2.53 -4.01
C ALA A 99 10.93 -3.70 -3.11
N HIS A 100 9.65 -3.77 -2.73
CA HIS A 100 9.11 -4.85 -1.91
C HIS A 100 8.51 -5.99 -2.72
N PHE A 101 8.28 -5.86 -4.04
CA PHE A 101 7.62 -6.92 -4.84
C PHE A 101 8.32 -8.28 -4.67
N LYS A 102 9.67 -8.30 -4.58
CA LYS A 102 10.47 -9.50 -4.36
C LYS A 102 10.11 -10.60 -5.37
N LYS A 103 9.40 -11.65 -4.94
CA LYS A 103 8.97 -12.79 -5.75
C LYS A 103 7.44 -12.84 -5.97
N ALA A 104 6.74 -11.73 -5.72
CA ALA A 104 5.30 -11.68 -5.93
C ALA A 104 4.99 -11.70 -7.42
N ASP A 105 4.18 -12.67 -7.86
CA ASP A 105 3.71 -12.77 -9.25
C ASP A 105 2.54 -11.82 -9.54
N LYS A 106 1.79 -11.46 -8.49
CA LYS A 106 0.64 -10.57 -8.54
C LYS A 106 0.75 -9.51 -7.44
N VAL A 107 0.54 -8.25 -7.81
CA VAL A 107 0.50 -7.12 -6.88
C VAL A 107 -0.81 -6.38 -7.06
N VAL A 108 -1.53 -6.16 -5.96
CA VAL A 108 -2.73 -5.32 -5.93
C VAL A 108 -2.41 -4.09 -5.10
N VAL A 109 -2.67 -2.90 -5.64
CA VAL A 109 -2.36 -1.64 -4.97
C VAL A 109 -3.63 -0.86 -4.72
N TYR A 110 -3.93 -0.60 -3.45
CA TYR A 110 -4.91 0.40 -3.03
C TYR A 110 -4.20 1.75 -2.93
N LEU A 111 -4.43 2.60 -3.92
CA LEU A 111 -3.73 3.87 -4.10
C LEU A 111 -4.39 5.02 -3.32
N ASP A 112 -5.62 4.83 -2.87
CA ASP A 112 -6.35 5.75 -2.03
C ASP A 112 -5.87 5.72 -0.57
N ALA A 113 -6.14 6.80 0.15
CA ALA A 113 -5.98 6.86 1.59
C ALA A 113 -6.94 7.91 2.17
N PRO A 114 -7.50 7.69 3.37
CA PRO A 114 -8.35 8.67 4.02
C PRO A 114 -7.67 10.04 4.12
N GLY A 115 -8.35 11.08 3.61
CA GLY A 115 -7.84 12.45 3.60
C GLY A 115 -6.83 12.77 2.49
N VAL A 116 -6.59 11.84 1.57
CA VAL A 116 -5.74 12.05 0.39
C VAL A 116 -6.59 11.97 -0.87
N GLU A 117 -6.61 13.04 -1.65
CA GLU A 117 -7.17 13.01 -2.99
C GLU A 117 -6.17 12.44 -3.98
N VAL A 118 -6.60 11.42 -4.71
CA VAL A 118 -5.80 10.73 -5.71
C VAL A 118 -6.36 11.05 -7.09
N GLY A 119 -5.63 11.86 -7.84
CA GLY A 119 -5.93 12.16 -9.24
C GLY A 119 -5.24 11.18 -10.20
N ALA A 120 -5.64 11.21 -11.47
CA ALA A 120 -5.04 10.40 -12.54
C ALA A 120 -3.51 10.59 -12.63
N GLN A 121 -3.02 11.81 -12.42
CA GLN A 121 -1.59 12.11 -12.44
C GLN A 121 -0.84 11.39 -11.31
N ALA A 122 -1.41 11.35 -10.11
CA ALA A 122 -0.79 10.67 -8.96
C ALA A 122 -0.70 9.15 -9.19
N ALA A 123 -1.74 8.57 -9.78
CA ALA A 123 -1.76 7.16 -10.16
C ALA A 123 -0.71 6.85 -11.25
N ALA A 124 -0.55 7.73 -12.23
CA ALA A 124 0.47 7.61 -13.26
C ALA A 124 1.89 7.75 -12.69
N ASP A 125 2.12 8.73 -11.81
CA ASP A 125 3.41 8.98 -11.16
C ASP A 125 3.84 7.79 -10.28
N PHE A 126 2.88 7.11 -9.63
CA PHE A 126 3.14 5.89 -8.85
C PHE A 126 3.49 4.69 -9.73
N ALA A 127 2.89 4.57 -10.91
CA ALA A 127 3.00 3.41 -11.80
C ALA A 127 4.22 3.46 -12.75
N LEU A 128 5.10 4.45 -12.61
CA LEU A 128 6.17 4.81 -13.53
C LEU A 128 7.44 3.97 -13.30
#